data_AF-A0A7C1EGL9-F1
#
_entry.id   AF-A0A7C1EGL9-F1
#
_cell.length_a   1.000
_cell.length_b   1.000
_cell.length_c   1.000
_cell.angle_alpha   90.00
_cell.angle_beta   90.00
_cell.angle_gamma   90.00
#
_symmetry.space_group_name_H-M   'P 1'
#
loop_
_entity.id
_entity.type
_entity.pdbx_description
1 polymer ?
#
loop_
_entity_poly.entity_id
_entity_poly.type
_entity_poly.pdbx_seq_one_letter_code
_entity_poly.pdbx_strand_id
1 'polypeptide(L)'
;MKFKFHLFVQKHHNDTYTVTPVPFYELSAFGANLEEVKAELAEALVERIQGMQPNTLQQLEFNPRLVMRKVQVEIRPVDRKKRKKRREQVQIMFSLLVKPDPDDHQLLVTVPRLGDPPLSFYAYNWDELEQTATTEILTWLDDSTLEDLQQYRHARSETMDTLEVEAEVKKAKDSPYEPMSSFFDHHAGGDDFWALAEVGVNITAQVAGGRFRRAYHREDEVAAILQILAGGRHNSVLVTGPAESGKTAVIYEVVRRLHLNECDEVLQGREVWMLTPDRIIAGAQFVGTWEERINNI
;
A
#
# COMPACT_ATOMS: atom_id res chain seq x y z
N MET A 1 5.12 25.95 2.65
CA MET A 1 5.86 25.08 1.69
C MET A 1 4.97 24.87 0.48
N LYS A 2 5.55 24.81 -0.72
CA LYS A 2 4.80 24.50 -1.94
C LYS A 2 4.80 22.98 -2.14
N PHE A 3 3.63 22.39 -2.26
CA PHE A 3 3.45 20.97 -2.55
C PHE A 3 2.78 20.83 -3.91
N LYS A 4 3.20 19.83 -4.68
CA LYS A 4 2.66 19.54 -6.00
C LYS A 4 2.07 18.14 -5.99
N PHE A 5 0.83 18.02 -6.42
CA PHE A 5 0.09 16.76 -6.39
C PHE A 5 -0.45 16.42 -7.77
N HIS A 6 -0.37 15.13 -8.13
CA HIS A 6 -1.11 14.60 -9.27
C HIS A 6 -2.58 14.46 -8.89
N LEU A 7 -3.45 14.98 -9.74
CA LEU A 7 -4.88 14.85 -9.65
C LEU A 7 -5.37 13.87 -10.70
N PHE A 8 -6.22 12.95 -10.28
CA PHE A 8 -7.02 12.12 -11.15
C PHE A 8 -8.37 12.79 -11.36
N VAL A 9 -8.61 13.28 -12.59
CA VAL A 9 -9.84 13.98 -12.96
C VAL A 9 -10.72 13.04 -13.77
N GLN A 10 -11.95 12.84 -13.30
CA GLN A 10 -12.97 12.06 -13.97
C GLN A 10 -14.11 12.97 -14.42
N LYS A 11 -14.43 12.95 -15.72
CA LYS A 11 -15.60 13.64 -16.26
C LYS A 11 -16.78 12.68 -16.39
N HIS A 12 -17.88 12.99 -15.72
CA HIS A 12 -19.12 12.22 -15.73
C HIS A 12 -20.07 12.61 -16.86
N HIS A 13 -21.12 11.80 -17.06
CA HIS A 13 -22.14 11.99 -18.10
C HIS A 13 -22.98 13.28 -17.93
N ASN A 14 -23.08 13.80 -16.71
CA ASN A 14 -23.83 15.02 -16.37
C ASN A 14 -22.98 16.30 -16.49
N ASP A 15 -21.86 16.24 -17.22
CA ASP A 15 -20.85 17.32 -17.31
C ASP A 15 -20.26 17.75 -15.95
N THR A 16 -20.38 16.91 -14.92
CA THR A 16 -19.74 17.09 -13.62
C THR A 16 -18.36 16.43 -13.57
N TYR A 17 -17.51 16.96 -12.71
CA TYR A 17 -16.13 16.53 -12.51
C TYR A 17 -15.98 15.95 -11.11
N THR A 18 -15.34 14.78 -11.02
CA THR A 18 -14.78 14.25 -9.77
C THR A 18 -13.27 14.38 -9.85
N VAL A 19 -12.67 14.99 -8.85
CA VAL A 19 -11.23 15.17 -8.76
C VAL A 19 -10.73 14.47 -7.50
N THR A 20 -9.74 13.61 -7.66
CA THR A 20 -9.14 12.86 -6.56
C THR A 20 -7.61 13.02 -6.60
N PRO A 21 -6.96 13.47 -5.53
CA PRO A 21 -5.52 13.55 -5.43
C PRO A 21 -4.96 12.14 -5.24
N VAL A 22 -3.97 11.77 -6.04
CA VAL A 22 -3.34 10.44 -6.04
C VAL A 22 -2.82 9.98 -4.67
N PRO A 23 -2.25 10.83 -3.79
CA PRO A 23 -1.84 10.37 -2.46
C PRO A 23 -2.99 10.26 -1.46
N PHE A 24 -4.16 10.85 -1.74
CA PHE A 24 -5.29 10.90 -0.82
C PHE A 24 -6.60 10.57 -1.53
N TYR A 25 -6.80 9.29 -1.83
CA TYR A 25 -8.03 8.82 -2.47
C TYR A 25 -9.29 9.07 -1.63
N GLU A 26 -9.13 9.22 -0.31
CA GLU A 26 -10.18 9.59 0.65
C GLU A 26 -10.73 11.01 0.42
N LEU A 27 -9.91 11.91 -0.14
CA LEU A 27 -10.28 13.30 -0.38
C LEU A 27 -10.73 13.44 -1.83
N SER A 28 -12.02 13.21 -2.11
CA SER A 28 -12.59 13.46 -3.44
C SER A 28 -13.52 14.68 -3.41
N ALA A 29 -13.37 15.57 -4.38
CA ALA A 29 -14.27 16.70 -4.57
C ALA A 29 -15.10 16.50 -5.84
N PHE A 30 -16.35 16.96 -5.81
CA PHE A 30 -17.32 16.80 -6.89
C PHE A 30 -17.99 18.14 -7.22
N GLY A 31 -18.07 18.49 -8.50
CA GLY A 31 -18.74 19.73 -8.90
C GLY A 31 -18.94 19.87 -10.40
N ALA A 32 -19.67 20.91 -10.81
CA ALA A 32 -19.96 21.20 -12.21
C ALA A 32 -18.80 21.90 -12.93
N ASN A 33 -17.93 22.60 -12.19
CA ASN A 33 -16.82 23.37 -12.73
C ASN A 33 -15.48 22.84 -12.21
N LEU A 34 -14.53 22.57 -13.11
CA LEU A 34 -13.23 22.00 -12.77
C LEU A 34 -12.40 22.93 -11.86
N GLU A 35 -12.49 24.24 -12.06
CA GLU A 35 -11.71 25.21 -11.27
C GLU A 35 -12.21 25.32 -9.83
N GLU A 36 -13.53 25.31 -9.63
CA GLU A 36 -14.15 25.33 -8.30
C GLU A 36 -13.82 24.06 -7.52
N VAL A 37 -13.91 22.90 -8.17
CA VAL A 37 -13.58 21.60 -7.56
C VAL A 37 -12.10 21.54 -7.18
N LYS A 38 -11.21 22.10 -8.00
CA LYS A 38 -9.77 22.19 -7.66
C LYS A 38 -9.52 23.12 -6.47
N ALA A 39 -10.26 24.22 -6.37
CA ALA A 39 -10.12 25.16 -5.26
C ALA A 39 -10.58 24.53 -3.92
N GLU A 40 -11.75 23.88 -3.92
CA GLU A 40 -12.26 23.14 -2.76
C GLU A 40 -11.29 22.03 -2.35
N LEU A 41 -10.77 21.29 -3.33
CA LEU A 41 -9.77 20.25 -3.07
C LEU A 41 -8.45 20.83 -2.54
N ALA A 42 -8.03 22.00 -3.02
CA ALA A 42 -6.84 22.68 -2.52
C ALA A 42 -7.00 23.05 -1.03
N GLU A 43 -8.17 23.57 -0.64
CA GLU A 43 -8.48 23.88 0.76
C GLU A 43 -8.45 22.63 1.63
N ALA A 44 -9.11 21.55 1.21
CA ALA A 44 -9.12 20.27 1.91
C ALA A 44 -7.71 19.66 2.03
N LEU A 45 -6.89 19.79 0.99
CA LEU A 45 -5.49 19.37 1.01
C LEU A 45 -4.65 20.21 1.98
N VAL A 46 -4.83 21.53 2.02
CA VAL A 46 -4.14 22.41 2.98
C VAL A 46 -4.48 21.98 4.41
N GLU A 47 -5.77 21.77 4.72
CA GLU A 47 -6.20 21.34 6.04
C GLU A 47 -5.59 19.98 6.43
N ARG A 48 -5.58 19.02 5.49
CA ARG A 48 -4.98 17.71 5.71
C ARG A 48 -3.46 17.78 5.91
N ILE A 49 -2.76 18.60 5.12
CA ILE A 49 -1.31 18.82 5.21
C ILE A 49 -0.95 19.50 6.54
N GLN A 50 -1.76 20.45 7.00
CA GLN A 50 -1.58 21.10 8.31
C GLN A 50 -1.72 20.13 9.48
N GLY A 51 -2.49 19.06 9.32
CA GLY A 51 -2.66 17.99 10.31
C GLY A 51 -1.62 16.86 10.24
N MET A 52 -0.71 16.85 9.25
CA MET A 52 0.25 15.77 9.04
C MET A 52 1.60 16.01 9.70
N GLN A 53 2.22 14.91 10.16
CA GLN A 53 3.58 14.92 10.72
C GLN A 53 4.61 15.18 9.61
N PRO A 54 5.71 15.92 9.90
CA PRO A 54 6.71 16.31 8.90
C PRO A 54 7.36 15.14 8.12
N ASN A 55 7.50 13.96 8.75
CA ASN A 55 8.09 12.78 8.11
C ASN A 55 7.19 12.19 7.01
N THR A 56 5.87 12.29 7.16
CA THR A 56 4.91 11.84 6.13
C THR A 56 4.90 12.79 4.94
N LEU A 57 5.20 14.08 5.16
CA LEU A 57 5.29 15.09 4.10
C LEU A 57 6.44 14.83 3.12
N GLN A 58 7.53 14.19 3.57
CA GLN A 58 8.65 13.79 2.69
C GLN A 58 8.29 12.63 1.76
N GLN A 59 7.35 11.76 2.17
CA GLN A 59 6.90 10.62 1.34
C GLN A 59 5.85 11.03 0.29
N LEU A 60 5.28 12.21 0.43
CA LEU A 60 4.29 12.80 -0.48
C LEU A 60 4.92 13.56 -1.65
N GLU A 61 6.25 13.46 -1.81
CA GLU A 61 6.95 14.13 -2.89
C GLU A 61 6.38 13.77 -4.26
N PHE A 62 6.15 14.83 -5.06
CA PHE A 62 5.66 14.74 -6.42
C PHE A 62 6.56 13.84 -7.26
N ASN A 63 6.02 12.72 -7.75
CA ASN A 63 6.77 11.85 -8.65
C ASN A 63 6.50 12.27 -10.10
N PRO A 64 7.47 12.89 -10.81
CA PRO A 64 7.28 13.32 -12.20
C PRO A 64 7.18 12.15 -13.19
N ARG A 65 7.53 10.93 -12.77
CA ARG A 65 7.48 9.71 -13.60
C ARG A 65 6.15 8.96 -13.49
N LEU A 66 5.15 9.49 -12.78
CA LEU A 66 3.82 8.89 -12.75
C LEU A 66 3.19 8.99 -14.14
N VAL A 67 2.81 7.87 -14.72
CA VAL A 67 2.18 7.80 -16.04
C VAL A 67 0.77 7.23 -15.91
N MET A 68 -0.19 7.87 -16.57
CA MET A 68 -1.53 7.30 -16.73
C MET A 68 -1.60 6.48 -18.03
N ARG A 69 -1.95 5.21 -17.92
CA ARG A 69 -2.26 4.33 -19.07
C ARG A 69 -3.71 3.89 -19.03
N LYS A 70 -4.28 3.58 -20.19
CA LYS A 70 -5.65 3.05 -20.30
C LYS A 70 -5.56 1.61 -20.77
N VAL A 71 -6.26 0.70 -20.10
CA VAL A 71 -6.33 -0.72 -20.45
C VAL A 71 -7.78 -1.10 -20.67
N GLN A 72 -8.04 -1.81 -21.76
CA GLN A 72 -9.35 -2.33 -22.09
C GLN A 72 -9.49 -3.74 -21.53
N VAL A 73 -10.47 -3.97 -20.66
CA VAL A 73 -10.71 -5.27 -20.05
C VAL A 73 -12.08 -5.79 -20.49
N GLU A 74 -12.11 -7.04 -20.95
CA GLU A 74 -13.34 -7.75 -21.33
C GLU A 74 -13.82 -8.62 -20.18
N ILE A 75 -14.95 -8.24 -19.57
CA ILE A 75 -15.46 -8.87 -18.35
C ILE A 75 -16.74 -9.65 -18.66
N ARG A 76 -16.87 -10.85 -18.07
CA ARG A 76 -18.09 -11.67 -18.15
C ARG A 76 -18.87 -11.55 -16.85
N PRO A 77 -19.96 -10.76 -16.80
CA PRO A 77 -20.72 -10.56 -15.57
C PRO A 77 -21.34 -11.86 -15.06
N VAL A 78 -21.41 -11.99 -13.74
CA VAL A 78 -22.08 -13.11 -13.08
C VAL A 78 -23.58 -12.83 -12.98
N ASP A 79 -24.40 -13.80 -13.36
CA ASP A 79 -25.83 -13.78 -13.08
C ASP A 79 -26.08 -14.35 -11.68
N ARG A 80 -26.37 -13.46 -10.72
CA ARG A 80 -26.62 -13.82 -9.31
C ARG A 80 -27.78 -14.81 -9.14
N LYS A 81 -28.77 -14.80 -10.04
CA LYS A 81 -29.92 -15.73 -10.01
C LYS A 81 -29.56 -17.12 -10.52
N LYS A 82 -28.63 -17.22 -11.46
CA LYS A 82 -28.24 -18.50 -12.10
C LYS A 82 -26.91 -19.04 -11.61
N ARG A 83 -26.17 -18.29 -10.78
CA ARG A 83 -24.79 -18.58 -10.35
C ARG A 83 -23.90 -19.03 -11.52
N LYS A 84 -24.07 -18.39 -12.68
CA LYS A 84 -23.32 -18.67 -13.91
C LYS A 84 -22.92 -17.36 -14.56
N LYS A 85 -21.73 -17.34 -15.15
CA LYS A 85 -21.27 -16.22 -15.98
C LYS A 85 -22.19 -16.09 -17.21
N ARG A 86 -22.58 -14.86 -17.53
CA ARG A 86 -23.32 -14.57 -18.76
C ARG A 86 -22.44 -14.85 -19.97
N ARG A 87 -23.07 -15.14 -21.11
CA ARG A 87 -22.37 -15.33 -22.40
C ARG A 87 -21.90 -14.00 -23.00
N GLU A 88 -22.62 -12.93 -22.70
CA GLU A 88 -22.30 -11.58 -23.14
C GLU A 88 -21.10 -11.05 -22.37
N GLN A 89 -20.17 -10.43 -23.11
CA GLN A 89 -19.00 -9.77 -22.56
C GLN A 89 -19.22 -8.26 -22.54
N VAL A 90 -18.72 -7.62 -21.49
CA VAL A 90 -18.75 -6.17 -21.34
C VAL A 90 -17.32 -5.66 -21.42
N GLN A 91 -17.06 -4.78 -22.37
CA GLN A 91 -15.76 -4.11 -22.49
C GLN A 91 -15.78 -2.84 -21.65
N ILE A 92 -14.81 -2.72 -20.75
CA ILE A 92 -14.65 -1.56 -19.86
C ILE A 92 -13.22 -1.06 -19.96
N MET A 93 -13.07 0.25 -20.10
CA MET A 93 -11.78 0.93 -20.05
C MET A 93 -11.46 1.31 -18.61
N PHE A 94 -10.31 0.88 -18.12
CA PHE A 94 -9.77 1.30 -16.83
C PHE A 94 -8.52 2.16 -17.04
N SER A 95 -8.41 3.27 -16.31
CA SER A 95 -7.14 4.00 -16.21
C SER A 95 -6.30 3.43 -15.07
N LEU A 96 -5.04 3.17 -15.40
CA LEU A 96 -3.99 2.70 -14.52
C LEU A 96 -3.04 3.87 -14.26
N LEU A 97 -2.73 4.11 -13.00
CA LEU A 97 -1.66 5.01 -12.57
C LEU A 97 -0.42 4.16 -12.31
N VAL A 98 0.61 4.35 -13.13
CA VAL A 98 1.84 3.56 -13.08
C VAL A 98 2.97 4.42 -12.52
N LYS A 99 3.47 4.02 -11.35
CA LYS A 99 4.62 4.63 -10.69
C LYS A 99 5.81 3.67 -10.80
N PRO A 100 6.87 4.00 -11.55
CA PRO A 100 8.09 3.21 -11.54
C PRO A 100 8.79 3.34 -10.19
N ASP A 101 9.16 2.21 -9.59
CA ASP A 101 9.96 2.17 -8.36
C ASP A 101 11.42 2.54 -8.68
N PRO A 102 12.08 3.45 -7.92
CA PRO A 102 13.46 3.84 -8.17
C PRO A 102 14.48 2.70 -8.05
N ASP A 103 14.23 1.71 -7.18
CA ASP A 103 15.27 0.79 -6.72
C ASP A 103 15.17 -0.63 -7.30
N ASP A 104 13.97 -1.08 -7.73
CA ASP A 104 13.70 -2.51 -7.93
C ASP A 104 13.16 -2.89 -9.32
N HIS A 105 13.28 -2.00 -10.31
CA HIS A 105 12.77 -2.14 -11.69
C HIS A 105 11.27 -2.49 -11.83
N GLN A 106 10.52 -2.55 -10.74
CA GLN A 106 9.10 -2.85 -10.71
C GLN A 106 8.25 -1.59 -10.92
N LEU A 107 7.06 -1.80 -11.46
CA LEU A 107 6.05 -0.78 -11.67
C LEU A 107 4.94 -0.97 -10.64
N LEU A 108 4.75 0.00 -9.75
CA LEU A 108 3.57 0.05 -8.89
C LEU A 108 2.40 0.58 -9.72
N VAL A 109 1.38 -0.23 -9.88
CA VAL A 109 0.19 0.06 -10.66
C VAL A 109 -0.98 0.22 -9.72
N THR A 110 -1.63 1.37 -9.76
CA THR A 110 -2.86 1.64 -9.01
C THR A 110 -4.01 1.81 -9.97
N VAL A 111 -5.16 1.20 -9.66
CA VAL A 111 -6.42 1.37 -10.39
C VAL A 111 -7.36 2.21 -9.53
N PRO A 112 -7.42 3.55 -9.70
CA PRO A 112 -8.17 4.43 -8.80
C PRO A 112 -9.65 4.09 -8.68
N ARG A 113 -10.22 3.44 -9.69
CA ARG A 113 -11.66 3.16 -9.77
C ARG A 113 -12.07 1.88 -9.06
N LEU A 114 -11.13 1.03 -8.66
CA LEU A 114 -11.46 -0.29 -8.12
C LEU A 114 -11.14 -0.35 -6.63
N GLY A 115 -12.17 -0.36 -5.79
CA GLY A 115 -12.02 -0.48 -4.34
C GLY A 115 -11.80 0.86 -3.63
N ASP A 116 -11.97 0.82 -2.31
CA ASP A 116 -11.66 1.90 -1.39
C ASP A 116 -10.94 1.28 -0.17
N PRO A 117 -9.59 1.35 -0.07
CA PRO A 117 -8.66 2.05 -0.96
C PRO A 117 -8.49 1.37 -2.34
N PRO A 118 -7.95 2.08 -3.35
CA PRO A 118 -7.87 1.57 -4.71
C PRO A 118 -6.90 0.40 -4.89
N LEU A 119 -7.30 -0.54 -5.74
CA LEU A 119 -6.56 -1.74 -6.07
C LEU A 119 -5.17 -1.37 -6.59
N SER A 120 -4.15 -1.79 -5.85
CA SER A 120 -2.76 -1.58 -6.21
C SER A 120 -2.03 -2.94 -6.33
N PHE A 121 -1.22 -3.08 -7.37
CA PHE A 121 -0.43 -4.27 -7.64
C PHE A 121 0.90 -3.88 -8.29
N TYR A 122 1.87 -4.80 -8.25
CA TYR A 122 3.16 -4.63 -8.89
C TYR A 122 3.16 -5.33 -10.24
N ALA A 123 3.77 -4.70 -11.24
CA ALA A 123 4.09 -5.31 -12.53
C ALA A 123 5.60 -5.28 -12.73
N TYR A 124 6.16 -6.36 -13.27
CA TYR A 124 7.61 -6.46 -13.46
C TYR A 124 8.09 -5.56 -14.61
N ASN A 125 7.37 -5.56 -15.74
CA ASN A 125 7.77 -4.85 -16.97
C ASN A 125 6.60 -4.07 -17.60
N TRP A 126 6.95 -3.08 -18.43
CA TRP A 126 5.96 -2.30 -19.20
C TRP A 126 5.17 -3.14 -20.22
N ASP A 127 5.76 -4.22 -20.71
CA ASP A 127 5.15 -5.11 -21.69
C ASP A 127 4.13 -6.06 -21.05
N GLU A 128 4.39 -6.51 -19.82
CA GLU A 128 3.49 -7.39 -19.06
C GLU A 128 2.40 -6.62 -18.32
N LEU A 129 2.58 -5.31 -18.11
CA LEU A 129 1.67 -4.42 -17.41
C LEU A 129 0.20 -4.63 -17.81
N GLU A 130 -0.08 -4.70 -19.11
CA GLU A 130 -1.45 -4.81 -19.62
C GLU A 130 -2.07 -6.18 -19.30
N GLN A 131 -1.27 -7.25 -19.37
CA GLN A 131 -1.71 -8.61 -19.05
C GLN A 131 -1.91 -8.78 -17.54
N THR A 132 -0.95 -8.33 -16.73
CA THR A 132 -1.04 -8.36 -15.27
C THR A 132 -2.23 -7.54 -14.79
N ALA A 133 -2.41 -6.32 -15.31
CA ALA A 133 -3.55 -5.48 -14.98
C ALA A 133 -4.88 -6.14 -15.33
N THR A 134 -4.98 -6.73 -16.53
CA THR A 134 -6.19 -7.44 -16.96
C THR A 134 -6.52 -8.59 -16.02
N THR A 135 -5.51 -9.37 -15.62
CA THR A 135 -5.68 -10.51 -14.72
C THR A 135 -6.12 -10.08 -13.33
N GLU A 136 -5.47 -9.07 -12.73
CA GLU A 136 -5.81 -8.57 -11.41
C GLU A 136 -7.22 -7.94 -11.40
N ILE A 137 -7.56 -7.16 -12.43
CA ILE A 137 -8.89 -6.54 -12.55
C ILE A 137 -9.97 -7.62 -12.72
N LEU A 138 -9.74 -8.64 -13.54
CA LEU A 138 -10.68 -9.75 -13.71
C LEU A 138 -10.85 -10.55 -12.43
N THR A 139 -9.77 -10.76 -11.69
CA THR A 139 -9.80 -11.46 -10.40
C THR A 139 -10.60 -10.66 -9.38
N TRP A 140 -10.42 -9.33 -9.35
CA TRP A 140 -11.20 -8.45 -8.49
C TRP A 140 -12.70 -8.42 -8.85
N LEU A 141 -13.00 -8.45 -10.14
CA LEU A 141 -14.37 -8.35 -10.68
C LEU A 141 -15.01 -9.72 -10.95
N ASP A 142 -14.42 -10.82 -10.49
CA ASP A 142 -14.85 -12.17 -10.88
C ASP A 142 -16.30 -12.48 -10.47
N ASP A 143 -16.73 -11.94 -9.33
CA ASP A 143 -18.08 -12.07 -8.78
C ASP A 143 -18.99 -10.87 -9.07
N SER A 144 -18.53 -9.90 -9.87
CA SER A 144 -19.29 -8.67 -10.14
C SER A 144 -20.51 -8.91 -11.02
N THR A 145 -21.63 -8.28 -10.66
CA THR A 145 -22.86 -8.34 -11.44
C THR A 145 -22.86 -7.33 -12.59
N LEU A 146 -23.80 -7.46 -13.53
CA LEU A 146 -23.94 -6.50 -14.64
C LEU A 146 -24.19 -5.07 -14.14
N GLU A 147 -24.94 -4.89 -13.05
CA GLU A 147 -25.23 -3.58 -12.44
C GLU A 147 -23.94 -2.95 -11.87
N ASP A 148 -23.14 -3.75 -11.17
CA ASP A 148 -21.83 -3.33 -10.64
C ASP A 148 -20.86 -2.96 -11.77
N LEU A 149 -20.96 -3.60 -12.93
CA LEU A 149 -20.12 -3.27 -14.09
C LEU A 149 -20.59 -2.02 -14.84
N GLN A 150 -21.88 -1.66 -14.77
CA GLN A 150 -22.38 -0.46 -15.43
C GLN A 150 -21.75 0.81 -14.84
N GLN A 151 -21.55 0.89 -13.52
CA GLN A 151 -20.91 2.04 -12.88
C GLN A 151 -19.53 2.37 -13.48
N TYR A 152 -18.81 1.35 -13.97
CA TYR A 152 -17.49 1.54 -14.56
C TYR A 152 -17.54 2.00 -16.03
N ARG A 153 -18.64 1.75 -16.74
CA ARG A 153 -18.82 2.19 -18.14
C ARG A 153 -19.14 3.67 -18.29
N HIS A 154 -19.60 4.34 -17.23
CA HIS A 154 -20.18 5.69 -17.34
C HIS A 154 -19.18 6.86 -17.40
N ALA A 155 -17.87 6.63 -17.29
CA ALA A 155 -16.87 7.70 -17.36
C ALA A 155 -16.47 7.99 -18.82
N ARG A 156 -16.68 9.22 -19.30
CA ARG A 156 -16.41 9.63 -20.70
C ARG A 156 -14.95 9.99 -20.95
N SER A 157 -14.29 10.59 -19.97
CA SER A 157 -12.88 10.98 -20.10
C SER A 157 -12.20 11.07 -18.75
N GLU A 158 -11.11 10.34 -18.62
CA GLU A 158 -10.20 10.38 -17.47
C GLU A 158 -8.89 11.03 -17.94
N THR A 159 -8.47 12.03 -17.18
CA THR A 159 -7.26 12.83 -17.43
C THR A 159 -6.48 13.00 -16.14
N MET A 160 -5.15 13.01 -16.27
CA MET A 160 -4.27 13.40 -15.17
C MET A 160 -4.05 14.90 -15.25
N ASP A 161 -4.23 15.58 -14.13
CA ASP A 161 -3.97 17.00 -13.97
C ASP A 161 -2.99 17.21 -12.81
N THR A 162 -2.50 18.41 -12.62
CA THR A 162 -1.58 18.73 -11.54
C THR A 162 -2.05 19.94 -10.78
N LEU A 163 -1.97 19.86 -9.45
CA LEU A 163 -2.33 20.95 -8.55
C LEU A 163 -1.12 21.32 -7.71
N GLU A 164 -0.81 22.61 -7.70
CA GLU A 164 0.18 23.19 -6.80
C GLU A 164 -0.56 23.86 -5.66
N VAL A 165 -0.25 23.46 -4.43
CA VAL A 165 -0.88 23.95 -3.22
C VAL A 165 0.20 24.58 -2.34
N GLU A 166 -0.03 25.82 -1.93
CA GLU A 166 0.82 26.50 -0.96
C GLU A 166 0.21 26.35 0.43
N ALA A 167 0.81 25.49 1.25
CA ALA A 167 0.35 25.28 2.62
C ALA A 167 1.35 25.89 3.61
N GLU A 168 0.85 26.70 4.54
CA GLU A 168 1.57 27.04 5.75
C GLU A 168 1.58 25.82 6.67
N VAL A 169 2.61 24.98 6.51
CA VAL A 169 2.94 23.97 7.50
C VAL A 169 3.27 24.74 8.76
N LYS A 170 2.52 24.53 9.85
CA LYS A 170 2.94 25.02 11.16
C LYS A 170 4.37 24.50 11.36
N LYS A 171 5.36 25.41 11.35
CA LYS A 171 6.66 25.08 11.92
C LYS A 171 6.35 24.50 13.28
N ALA A 172 6.82 23.28 13.53
CA ALA A 172 6.71 22.70 14.84
C ALA A 172 7.12 23.77 15.85
N LYS A 173 6.16 24.32 16.61
CA LYS A 173 6.46 24.68 18.00
C LYS A 173 6.95 23.38 18.55
N ASP A 174 8.23 23.34 18.92
CA ASP A 174 8.96 22.17 19.39
C ASP A 174 7.97 21.11 19.86
N SER A 175 7.70 20.18 18.92
CA SER A 175 6.88 19.04 19.23
C SER A 175 7.56 18.40 20.43
N PRO A 176 6.83 17.90 21.44
CA PRO A 176 7.46 17.10 22.49
C PRO A 176 8.11 15.81 21.94
N TYR A 177 8.06 15.57 20.62
CA TYR A 177 9.04 14.74 19.94
C TYR A 177 10.39 15.44 19.89
N GLU A 178 11.15 15.19 20.96
CA GLU A 178 12.59 15.32 20.99
C GLU A 178 13.25 14.66 19.76
N PRO A 179 14.41 15.17 19.31
CA PRO A 179 15.21 14.48 18.31
C PRO A 179 15.39 13.02 18.73
N MET A 180 15.32 12.09 17.77
CA MET A 180 15.38 10.64 17.98
C MET A 180 16.69 10.13 18.65
N SER A 181 17.53 11.05 19.14
CA SER A 181 18.73 10.84 19.94
C SER A 181 18.50 10.90 21.46
N SER A 182 17.32 11.30 21.97
CA SER A 182 17.08 11.40 23.42
C SER A 182 15.94 10.51 23.97
N PHE A 183 15.34 9.65 23.14
CA PHE A 183 14.55 8.51 23.61
C PHE A 183 15.41 7.38 24.21
N PHE A 184 16.71 7.61 24.38
CA PHE A 184 17.61 6.65 25.01
C PHE A 184 17.61 6.66 26.53
N ASP A 185 17.00 7.65 27.17
CA ASP A 185 17.03 7.70 28.64
C ASP A 185 15.76 7.13 29.25
N HIS A 186 15.90 5.85 29.61
CA HIS A 186 15.19 5.13 30.65
C HIS A 186 13.75 4.72 30.33
N HIS A 187 13.58 3.48 29.86
CA HIS A 187 13.11 2.32 30.66
C HIS A 187 13.75 1.02 30.11
N ALA A 188 14.90 0.66 30.70
CA ALA A 188 15.53 -0.67 30.81
C ALA A 188 15.62 -1.61 29.58
N GLY A 189 16.75 -1.48 28.84
CA GLY A 189 17.42 -2.49 28.01
C GLY A 189 17.38 -2.18 26.51
N GLY A 190 18.39 -1.63 25.83
CA GLY A 190 19.84 -1.52 26.05
C GLY A 190 20.51 -1.96 24.74
N ASP A 191 20.97 -1.04 23.90
CA ASP A 191 21.75 -1.20 22.66
C ASP A 191 21.20 -2.10 21.49
N ASP A 192 20.36 -3.11 21.77
CA ASP A 192 19.94 -4.16 20.82
C ASP A 192 18.94 -3.66 19.75
N PHE A 193 18.08 -2.69 20.10
CA PHE A 193 17.10 -2.13 19.15
C PHE A 193 17.75 -1.39 17.98
N TRP A 194 18.93 -0.81 18.21
CA TRP A 194 19.68 -0.10 17.18
C TRP A 194 20.33 -1.08 16.21
N ALA A 195 20.85 -2.19 16.72
CA ALA A 195 21.40 -3.27 15.90
C ALA A 195 20.32 -3.87 14.96
N LEU A 196 19.12 -4.15 15.47
CA LEU A 196 17.99 -4.62 14.66
C LEU A 196 17.53 -3.62 13.60
N ALA A 197 17.56 -2.32 13.90
CA ALA A 197 17.22 -1.27 12.94
C ALA A 197 18.23 -1.13 11.79
N GLU A 198 19.52 -1.39 12.06
CA GLU A 198 20.56 -1.36 11.04
C GLU A 198 20.47 -2.55 10.07
N VAL A 199 20.19 -3.74 10.58
CA VAL A 199 20.23 -5.00 9.80
C VAL A 199 18.86 -5.48 9.32
N GLY A 200 17.77 -4.94 9.87
CA GLY A 200 16.42 -5.43 9.68
C GLY A 200 15.43 -4.38 9.23
N VAL A 201 14.23 -4.85 8.88
CA VAL A 201 13.09 -4.00 8.54
C VAL A 201 11.94 -4.36 9.48
N ASN A 202 11.44 -3.39 10.25
CA ASN A 202 10.21 -3.58 11.01
C ASN A 202 9.04 -3.67 10.02
N ILE A 203 8.50 -4.88 9.86
CA ILE A 203 7.36 -5.13 8.98
C ILE A 203 6.03 -4.89 9.69
N THR A 204 6.00 -4.85 11.02
CA THR A 204 4.78 -4.54 11.79
C THR A 204 4.34 -3.10 11.53
N ALA A 205 5.29 -2.17 11.49
CA ALA A 205 5.04 -0.77 11.12
C ALA A 205 4.49 -0.61 9.68
N GLN A 206 4.81 -1.53 8.77
CA GLN A 206 4.34 -1.49 7.38
C GLN A 206 2.90 -1.98 7.21
N VAL A 207 2.38 -2.76 8.17
CA VAL A 207 0.98 -3.21 8.15
C VAL A 207 0.01 -2.04 8.24
N ALA A 208 0.34 -1.04 9.06
CA ALA A 208 -0.47 0.17 9.23
C ALA A 208 -0.69 0.92 7.90
N GLY A 209 0.25 0.79 6.95
CA GLY A 209 0.15 1.38 5.61
C GLY A 209 -0.67 0.57 4.60
N GLY A 210 -1.33 -0.53 5.01
CA GLY A 210 -2.14 -1.38 4.13
C GLY A 210 -1.34 -2.13 3.06
N ARG A 211 -0.01 -2.23 3.23
CA ARG A 211 0.91 -2.75 2.21
C ARG A 211 0.84 -4.27 2.04
N PHE A 212 0.34 -5.00 3.04
CA PHE A 212 0.26 -6.46 3.03
C PHE A 212 -1.13 -6.96 2.66
N ARG A 213 -1.19 -7.85 1.67
CA ARG A 213 -2.42 -8.50 1.22
C ARG A 213 -2.84 -9.60 2.22
N ARG A 214 -4.15 -9.76 2.42
CA ARG A 214 -4.70 -10.89 3.19
C ARG A 214 -4.42 -12.21 2.47
N ALA A 215 -4.00 -13.23 3.22
CA ALA A 215 -3.88 -14.59 2.69
C ALA A 215 -5.25 -15.31 2.74
N TYR A 216 -5.90 -15.46 1.59
CA TYR A 216 -7.18 -16.19 1.49
C TYR A 216 -6.96 -17.70 1.62
N HIS A 217 -7.86 -18.39 2.33
CA HIS A 217 -7.85 -19.85 2.53
C HIS A 217 -6.58 -20.43 3.17
N ARG A 218 -5.86 -19.62 3.97
CA ARG A 218 -4.67 -20.05 4.72
C ARG A 218 -4.86 -19.95 6.25
N GLU A 219 -6.11 -20.05 6.69
CA GLU A 219 -6.51 -19.82 8.08
C GLU A 219 -5.89 -20.87 9.02
N ASP A 220 -5.83 -22.13 8.59
CA ASP A 220 -5.27 -23.23 9.38
C ASP A 220 -3.75 -23.07 9.58
N GLU A 221 -3.02 -22.68 8.53
CA GLU A 221 -1.58 -22.45 8.62
C GLU A 221 -1.25 -21.23 9.49
N VAL A 222 -2.00 -20.13 9.32
CA VAL A 222 -1.82 -18.91 10.12
C VAL A 222 -2.11 -19.17 11.60
N ALA A 223 -3.20 -19.90 11.90
CA ALA A 223 -3.54 -20.28 13.27
C ALA A 223 -2.46 -21.17 13.91
N ALA A 224 -1.93 -22.14 13.16
CA ALA A 224 -0.85 -23.01 13.64
C ALA A 224 0.42 -22.22 13.98
N ILE A 225 0.81 -21.25 13.15
CA ILE A 225 1.98 -20.41 13.41
C ILE A 225 1.76 -19.57 14.67
N LEU A 226 0.61 -18.90 14.80
CA LEU A 226 0.28 -18.10 15.97
C LEU A 226 0.29 -18.94 17.25
N GLN A 227 -0.29 -20.15 17.21
CA GLN A 227 -0.30 -21.06 18.35
C GLN A 227 1.12 -21.48 18.76
N ILE A 228 1.99 -21.80 17.80
CA ILE A 228 3.38 -22.15 18.08
C ILE A 228 4.12 -20.94 18.67
N LEU A 229 3.93 -19.73 18.12
CA LEU A 229 4.56 -18.52 18.65
C LEU A 229 4.05 -18.14 20.05
N ALA A 230 2.78 -18.40 20.35
CA ALA A 230 2.17 -18.19 21.65
C ALA A 230 2.64 -19.21 22.71
N GLY A 231 3.20 -20.34 22.26
CA GLY A 231 3.82 -21.33 23.14
C GLY A 231 4.97 -20.75 23.98
N GLY A 232 5.39 -21.49 25.00
CA GLY A 232 6.48 -21.10 25.90
C GLY A 232 7.87 -20.97 25.25
N ARG A 233 8.94 -20.89 26.07
CA ARG A 233 10.27 -20.38 25.67
C ARG A 233 10.92 -21.08 24.44
N HIS A 234 11.43 -20.26 23.51
CA HIS A 234 12.26 -20.61 22.32
C HIS A 234 11.54 -21.30 21.15
N ASN A 235 10.42 -20.75 20.67
CA ASN A 235 9.71 -21.31 19.53
C ASN A 235 10.21 -20.71 18.21
N SER A 236 10.85 -21.56 17.41
CA SER A 236 11.24 -21.24 16.03
C SER A 236 10.31 -21.93 15.05
N VAL A 237 9.71 -21.16 14.14
CA VAL A 237 8.80 -21.68 13.12
C VAL A 237 9.50 -21.69 11.77
N LEU A 238 9.54 -22.86 11.12
CA LEU A 238 10.05 -23.01 9.76
C LEU A 238 8.91 -23.32 8.78
N VAL A 239 8.62 -22.40 7.87
CA VAL A 239 7.59 -22.59 6.83
C VAL A 239 8.20 -23.27 5.60
N THR A 240 7.81 -24.52 5.36
CA THR A 240 8.30 -25.32 4.23
C THR A 240 7.23 -25.50 3.14
N GLY A 241 7.64 -25.87 1.93
CA GLY A 241 6.73 -26.04 0.79
C GLY A 241 7.37 -25.73 -0.58
N PRO A 242 6.63 -25.91 -1.68
CA PRO A 242 7.09 -25.59 -3.04
C PRO A 242 7.42 -24.09 -3.19
N ALA A 243 8.24 -23.74 -4.18
CA ALA A 243 8.40 -22.35 -4.60
C ALA A 243 7.03 -21.77 -5.00
N GLU A 244 6.83 -20.46 -4.80
CA GLU A 244 5.59 -19.73 -5.15
C GLU A 244 4.30 -20.22 -4.46
N SER A 245 4.41 -21.11 -3.47
CA SER A 245 3.25 -21.61 -2.70
C SER A 245 2.58 -20.57 -1.79
N GLY A 246 3.09 -19.34 -1.76
CA GLY A 246 2.55 -18.25 -0.95
C GLY A 246 3.05 -18.23 0.50
N LYS A 247 4.21 -18.82 0.79
CA LYS A 247 4.80 -18.85 2.15
C LYS A 247 4.92 -17.46 2.77
N THR A 248 5.38 -16.49 1.98
CA THR A 248 5.52 -15.10 2.41
C THR A 248 4.15 -14.48 2.72
N ALA A 249 3.11 -14.82 1.96
CA ALA A 249 1.75 -14.35 2.21
C ALA A 249 1.20 -14.86 3.55
N VAL A 250 1.51 -16.10 3.93
CA VAL A 250 1.14 -16.66 5.25
C VAL A 250 1.81 -15.86 6.38
N ILE A 251 3.11 -15.55 6.25
CA ILE A 251 3.82 -14.74 7.24
C ILE A 251 3.24 -13.33 7.35
N TYR A 252 2.95 -12.68 6.22
CA TYR A 252 2.35 -11.35 6.23
C TYR A 252 0.97 -11.32 6.88
N GLU A 253 0.14 -12.35 6.68
CA GLU A 253 -1.14 -12.46 7.37
C GLU A 253 -0.95 -12.64 8.89
N VAL A 254 0.07 -13.38 9.34
CA VAL A 254 0.43 -13.49 10.77
C VAL A 254 0.78 -12.11 11.34
N VAL A 255 1.65 -11.35 10.66
CA VAL A 255 2.04 -9.99 11.11
C VAL A 255 0.83 -9.05 11.15
N ARG A 256 -0.07 -9.17 10.17
CA ARG A 256 -1.32 -8.42 10.14
C ARG A 256 -2.22 -8.73 11.34
N ARG A 257 -2.40 -10.00 11.69
CA ARG A 257 -3.19 -10.41 12.86
C ARG A 257 -2.56 -9.94 14.18
N LEU A 258 -1.23 -10.00 14.29
CA LEU A 258 -0.50 -9.44 15.44
C LEU A 258 -0.76 -7.93 15.59
N HIS A 259 -0.73 -7.18 14.48
CA HIS A 259 -0.99 -5.74 14.48
C HIS A 259 -2.46 -5.39 14.82
N LEU A 260 -3.42 -6.16 14.32
CA LEU A 260 -4.85 -5.98 14.58
C LEU A 260 -5.31 -6.53 15.94
N ASN A 261 -4.39 -7.08 16.74
CA ASN A 261 -4.68 -7.79 18.00
C ASN A 261 -5.63 -8.98 17.84
N GLU A 262 -5.65 -9.61 16.67
CA GLU A 262 -6.38 -10.86 16.37
C GLU A 262 -5.54 -12.09 16.78
N CYS A 263 -4.98 -12.08 17.99
CA CYS A 263 -4.11 -13.13 18.54
C CYS A 263 -4.21 -13.21 20.07
N ASP A 264 -3.62 -14.25 20.66
CA ASP A 264 -3.54 -14.44 22.10
C ASP A 264 -2.83 -13.26 22.80
N GLU A 265 -3.24 -12.93 24.04
CA GLU A 265 -2.67 -11.82 24.83
C GLU A 265 -1.15 -11.86 24.94
N VAL A 266 -0.55 -13.06 24.93
CA VAL A 266 0.90 -13.28 25.02
C VAL A 266 1.67 -12.69 23.82
N LEU A 267 1.00 -12.57 22.68
CA LEU A 267 1.57 -12.10 21.42
C LEU A 267 1.23 -10.65 21.10
N GLN A 268 0.29 -10.04 21.84
CA GLN A 268 -0.10 -8.65 21.63
C GLN A 268 1.06 -7.70 21.94
N GLY A 269 1.19 -6.65 21.12
CA GLY A 269 2.25 -5.65 21.27
C GLY A 269 3.67 -6.11 20.86
N ARG A 270 3.83 -7.32 20.32
CA ARG A 270 5.12 -7.78 19.79
C ARG A 270 5.38 -7.23 18.40
N GLU A 271 6.62 -6.82 18.16
CA GLU A 271 7.08 -6.39 16.85
C GLU A 271 7.73 -7.54 16.07
N VAL A 272 7.37 -7.63 14.80
CA VAL A 272 7.98 -8.52 13.81
C VAL A 272 8.95 -7.74 12.94
N TRP A 273 10.18 -8.26 12.89
CA TRP A 273 11.29 -7.74 12.11
C TRP A 273 11.69 -8.74 11.02
N MET A 274 11.91 -8.24 9.81
CA MET A 274 12.41 -9.02 8.69
C MET A 274 13.91 -8.78 8.53
N LEU A 275 14.69 -9.85 8.62
CA LEU A 275 16.12 -9.83 8.41
C LEU A 275 16.44 -10.39 7.02
N THR A 276 17.26 -9.69 6.25
CA THR A 276 17.76 -10.19 4.96
C THR A 276 19.28 -10.35 5.01
N PRO A 277 19.83 -11.44 4.42
CA PRO A 277 21.27 -11.65 4.36
C PRO A 277 22.00 -10.46 3.73
N ASP A 278 21.42 -9.85 2.70
CA ASP A 278 22.02 -8.72 1.99
C ASP A 278 22.28 -7.52 2.92
N ARG A 279 21.37 -7.24 3.86
CA ARG A 279 21.52 -6.16 4.85
C ARG A 279 22.55 -6.49 5.92
N ILE A 280 22.59 -7.74 6.36
CA ILE A 280 23.57 -8.20 7.36
C ILE A 280 24.99 -8.09 6.78
N ILE A 281 25.16 -8.44 5.49
CA ILE A 281 26.45 -8.43 4.78
C ILE A 281 26.84 -7.01 4.31
N ALA A 282 25.88 -6.12 4.08
CA ALA A 282 26.13 -4.75 3.60
C ALA A 282 27.07 -3.97 4.54
N GLY A 283 28.28 -3.64 4.07
CA GLY A 283 29.29 -2.92 4.84
C GLY A 283 30.22 -3.80 5.69
N ALA A 284 30.06 -5.13 5.66
CA ALA A 284 31.03 -6.05 6.25
C ALA A 284 32.26 -6.17 5.33
N GLN A 285 33.29 -5.35 5.60
CA GLN A 285 34.55 -5.37 4.82
C GLN A 285 35.54 -6.43 5.32
N PHE A 286 35.40 -6.88 6.57
CA PHE A 286 36.29 -7.87 7.19
C PHE A 286 35.55 -9.19 7.46
N VAL A 287 36.26 -10.29 7.32
CA VAL A 287 35.76 -11.63 7.65
C VAL A 287 35.49 -11.68 9.16
N GLY A 288 34.27 -12.01 9.54
CA GLY A 288 33.81 -12.04 10.94
C GLY A 288 32.94 -10.85 11.36
N THR A 289 32.97 -9.72 10.63
CA THR A 289 32.14 -8.53 10.97
C THR A 289 30.63 -8.81 10.85
N TRP A 290 30.22 -9.72 9.96
CA TRP A 290 28.82 -10.12 9.85
C TRP A 290 28.37 -11.00 11.02
N GLU A 291 29.26 -11.80 11.61
CA GLU A 291 28.96 -12.65 12.77
C GLU A 291 28.78 -11.80 14.02
N GLU A 292 29.63 -10.77 14.21
CA GLU A 292 29.48 -9.79 15.29
C GLU A 292 28.14 -9.06 15.20
N ARG A 293 27.69 -8.69 14.00
CA ARG A 293 26.39 -8.06 13.80
C ARG A 293 25.21 -8.97 14.14
N ILE A 294 25.30 -10.26 13.84
CA ILE A 294 24.25 -11.22 14.23
C ILE A 294 24.27 -11.48 15.73
N ASN A 295 25.44 -11.53 16.36
CA ASN A 295 25.56 -11.75 17.80
C ASN A 295 25.06 -10.57 18.65
N ASN A 296 24.98 -9.38 18.06
CA ASN A 296 24.43 -8.17 18.68
C ASN A 296 22.90 -8.03 18.51
N ILE A 297 22.22 -9.02 17.92
CA ILE A 297 20.75 -9.10 17.76
C ILE A 297 20.20 -10.15 18.73
#